data_AF-A0A6A6F8A9-F1
#
_entry.id   AF-A0A6A6F8A9-F1
#
_cell.length_a   1.000
_cell.length_b   1.000
_cell.length_c   1.000
_cell.angle_alpha   90.00
_cell.angle_beta   90.00
_cell.angle_gamma   90.00
#
_symmetry.space_group_name_H-M   'P 1'
#
loop_
_entity.id
_entity.type
_entity.pdbx_description
1 polymer ?
#
loop_
_entity_poly.entity_id
_entity_poly.type
_entity_poly.pdbx_seq_one_letter_code
_entity_poly.pdbx_strand_id
1 'polypeptide(L)' 'FKIKKTLRDALRRLRKRSDPRALWIDAICINQIDAQEKSSQLALLGRIYSNAAEVLIWLG' A
#
# COMPACT_ATOMS: atom_id res chain seq x y z
N PHE A 1 -2.05 -14.78 -3.46
CA PHE A 1 -1.89 -13.35 -3.78
C PHE A 1 -0.60 -13.15 -4.58
N LYS A 2 -0.62 -12.47 -5.73
CA LYS A 2 0.55 -12.31 -6.62
C LYS A 2 1.10 -10.88 -6.50
N ILE A 3 2.34 -10.74 -6.03
CA ILE A 3 3.02 -9.44 -5.91
C ILE A 3 3.82 -9.17 -7.19
N LYS A 4 3.59 -8.01 -7.82
CA LYS A 4 4.35 -7.55 -9.00
C LYS A 4 5.83 -7.31 -8.63
N LYS A 5 6.75 -7.49 -9.58
CA LYS A 5 8.20 -7.34 -9.35
C LYS A 5 8.54 -5.95 -8.78
N THR A 6 7.97 -4.89 -9.35
CA THR A 6 8.17 -3.50 -8.91
C THR A 6 7.80 -3.30 -7.44
N LEU A 7 6.64 -3.81 -7.01
CA LEU A 7 6.21 -3.73 -5.61
C LEU A 7 7.13 -4.53 -4.68
N ARG A 8 7.59 -5.70 -5.12
CA ARG A 8 8.54 -6.50 -4.34
C ARG A 8 9.86 -5.74 -4.12
N ASP A 9 10.37 -5.08 -5.14
CA ASP A 9 11.62 -4.33 -5.06
C ASP A 9 11.45 -3.08 -4.20
N ALA A 10 10.33 -2.37 -4.34
CA ALA A 10 9.95 -1.27 -3.46
C ALA A 10 9.90 -1.71 -1.99
N LEU A 11 9.21 -2.81 -1.68
CA LEU A 11 9.12 -3.34 -0.32
C LEU A 11 10.50 -3.65 0.29
N ARG A 12 11.41 -4.24 -0.50
CA ARG A 12 12.79 -4.49 -0.04
C ARG A 12 13.56 -3.22 0.23
N ARG A 13 13.37 -2.19 -0.61
CA ARG A 13 14.04 -0.89 -0.45
C ARG A 13 13.48 -0.09 0.73
N LEU A 14 12.18 -0.18 0.97
CA LEU A 14 11.48 0.52 2.05
C LEU A 14 11.65 -0.16 3.42
N ARG A 15 12.14 -1.40 3.46
CA ARG A 15 12.37 -2.14 4.71
C ARG A 15 13.45 -1.46 5.55
N LYS A 16 13.11 -1.10 6.79
CA LYS A 16 14.09 -0.65 7.79
C LYS A 16 14.88 -1.86 8.33
N ARG A 17 16.13 -1.63 8.73
CA ARG A 17 17.02 -2.72 9.22
C ARG A 17 16.58 -3.28 10.56
N SER A 18 16.09 -2.41 11.45
CA SER A 18 15.92 -2.72 12.86
C SER A 18 14.45 -2.70 13.30
N ASP A 19 13.65 -1.81 12.71
CA ASP A 19 12.28 -1.58 13.15
C ASP A 19 11.24 -2.02 12.13
N PRO A 20 10.13 -2.65 12.55
CA PRO A 20 8.99 -2.84 11.69
C PRO A 20 8.42 -1.48 11.27
N ARG A 21 7.87 -1.40 10.06
CA ARG A 21 7.10 -0.24 9.60
C ARG A 21 5.75 -0.69 9.08
N ALA A 22 4.70 0.06 9.41
CA ALA A 22 3.40 -0.10 8.79
C ALA A 22 3.42 0.58 7.42
N LEU A 23 2.99 -0.13 6.38
CA LEU A 23 2.81 0.39 5.04
C LEU A 23 1.40 0.07 4.59
N TRP A 24 0.67 1.09 4.16
CA TRP A 24 -0.57 0.89 3.44
C TRP A 24 -0.24 0.82 1.94
N ILE A 25 -0.65 -0.26 1.29
CA ILE A 25 -0.43 -0.51 -0.14
C ILE A 25 -1.75 -0.99 -0.70
N ASP A 26 -2.38 -0.20 -1.57
CA ASP A 26 -3.69 -0.49 -2.19
C ASP A 26 -3.76 -1.89 -2.77
N ALA A 27 -2.69 -2.32 -3.45
CA ALA A 27 -2.59 -3.64 -4.06
C ALA A 27 -2.59 -4.79 -3.04
N ILE A 28 -2.29 -4.55 -1.77
CA ILE A 28 -2.22 -5.59 -0.71
C ILE A 28 -3.36 -5.42 0.30
N CYS A 29 -3.63 -4.19 0.73
CA CYS A 29 -4.58 -3.87 1.79
C CYS A 29 -6.04 -3.87 1.33
N ILE A 30 -6.29 -3.75 0.03
CA ILE A 30 -7.64 -3.82 -0.54
C ILE A 30 -7.86 -5.19 -1.15
N ASN A 31 -8.96 -5.83 -0.80
CA ASN A 31 -9.39 -7.02 -1.52
C ASN A 31 -9.76 -6.67 -2.96
N GLN A 32 -8.89 -7.03 -3.89
CA GLN A 32 -9.07 -6.70 -5.30
C GLN A 32 -10.17 -7.52 -6.00
N ILE A 33 -10.68 -8.58 -5.35
CA ILE A 33 -11.72 -9.48 -5.89
C ILE A 33 -13.12 -9.02 -5.48
N ASP A 34 -13.26 -8.43 -4.30
CA ASP A 34 -14.52 -7.90 -3.80
C ASP A 34 -14.71 -6.45 -4.27
N ALA A 35 -15.60 -6.26 -5.25
CA ALA A 35 -15.90 -4.95 -5.81
C ALA A 35 -16.55 -3.99 -4.79
N GLN A 36 -17.33 -4.51 -3.83
CA GLN A 36 -18.02 -3.71 -2.83
C GLN A 36 -17.03 -3.21 -1.76
N GLU A 37 -16.17 -4.08 -1.25
CA GLU A 37 -15.08 -3.68 -0.35
C GLU A 37 -14.15 -2.69 -1.06
N LYS A 38 -13.73 -3.01 -2.29
CA LYS A 38 -12.85 -2.15 -3.08
C LYS A 38 -13.43 -0.75 -3.25
N SER A 39 -14.70 -0.63 -3.63
CA SER A 39 -15.38 0.67 -3.77
C SER A 39 -15.35 1.45 -2.45
N SER A 40 -15.64 0.77 -1.33
CA SER A 40 -15.63 1.37 0.01
C SER A 40 -14.23 1.85 0.42
N GLN A 41 -13.18 1.06 0.12
CA GLN A 41 -11.79 1.44 0.38
C GLN A 41 -11.33 2.60 -0.50
N LEU A 42 -11.75 2.63 -1.78
CA LEU A 42 -11.45 3.72 -2.70
C LEU A 42 -12.05 5.05 -2.22
N ALA A 43 -13.27 5.03 -1.66
CA ALA A 43 -13.89 6.21 -1.06
C ALA A 43 -13.09 6.74 0.16
N LEU A 44 -12.32 5.88 0.83
CA LEU A 44 -11.49 6.24 1.98
C LEU A 44 -10.09 6.73 1.60
N LEU A 45 -9.67 6.62 0.33
CA LEU A 45 -8.31 6.99 -0.09
C LEU A 45 -7.91 8.40 0.35
N GLY A 46 -8.80 9.37 0.18
CA GLY A 46 -8.54 10.74 0.62
C GLY A 46 -8.18 10.81 2.10
N ARG A 47 -8.95 10.12 2.95
CA ARG A 47 -8.67 10.04 4.40
C ARG A 47 -7.38 9.28 4.69
N ILE A 48 -7.11 8.18 4.00
CA ILE A 48 -5.88 7.39 4.18
C ILE A 48 -4.64 8.25 3.87
N TYR A 49 -4.65 8.96 2.74
CA TYR A 49 -3.55 9.86 2.37
C TYR A 49 -3.42 11.03 3.34
N SER A 50 -4.52 11.67 3.75
CA SER A 50 -4.47 12.80 4.70
C SER A 50 -4.02 12.39 6.10
N ASN A 51 -4.21 11.13 6.51
CA ASN A 51 -3.80 10.63 7.82
C ASN A 51 -2.48 9.84 7.78
N ALA A 52 -1.85 9.68 6.61
CA ALA A 52 -0.57 9.03 6.50
C ALA A 52 0.52 9.91 7.11
N ALA A 53 1.40 9.32 7.94
CA ALA A 53 2.56 10.03 8.46
C ALA A 53 3.51 10.48 7.35
N GLU A 54 3.66 9.64 6.31
CA GLU A 54 4.46 9.91 5.12
C GLU A 54 3.82 9.22 3.92
N VAL A 55 3.91 9.87 2.75
CA VAL A 55 3.50 9.29 1.47
C VAL A 55 4.76 9.01 0.65
N LEU A 56 4.95 7.76 0.24
CA LEU A 56 6.12 7.32 -0.50
C LEU A 56 5.76 7.02 -1.96
N ILE A 57 6.56 7.54 -2.88
CA ILE A 57 6.40 7.30 -4.32
C ILE A 57 7.53 6.39 -4.80
N TRP A 58 7.20 5.36 -5.59
CA TRP A 58 8.16 4.44 -6.20
C TRP A 58 8.13 4.57 -7.72
N LEU A 59 9.22 5.04 -8.32
CA LEU A 59 9.29 5.33 -9.76
C LEU A 59 9.90 4.19 -10.61
N GLY A 60 10.33 3.09 -9.99
CA GLY A 60 11.01 1.99 -10.67
C GLY A 60 12.47 1.89 -10.31
#